data_AF-A0A382YSX5-F1
#
_entry.id   AF-A0A382YSX5-F1
#
_cell.length_a   1.000
_cell.length_b   1.000
_cell.length_c   1.000
_cell.angle_alpha   90.00
_cell.angle_beta   90.00
_cell.angle_gamma   90.00
#
_symmetry.space_group_name_H-M   'P 1'
#
loop_
_entity.id
_entity.type
_entity.pdbx_description
1 polymer ?
#
loop_
_entity_poly.entity_id
_entity_poly.type
_entity_poly.pdbx_seq_one_letter_code
_entity_poly.pdbx_strand_id
1 'polypeptide(L)'
;TKEAEGANTWHTYEITCLGGRISIRLDGVLNIDADEKKNKKMSSRPRAGFIGLQDYHSSKGWVEYRNIRIQPLQPDGVPAGFEALSSDDKGWRKIRTGHGSGGQWKHAGGTWEGEQDPPGSGNGGVLVTDRKLSDFELVIETKPDWGVCSGIFLRSTERGQCYQLMVDWHGNGNVAGIYGEGTGGFNVRNYELNDDKTIRKGNDNKQNIPLPFALADWKKVWRFGQYNEVRARITSNPPTVDAWLNGWHISHFEDDKKRIP
;
A
#
# COMPACT_ATOMS: atom_id res chain seq x y z
N THR A 1 18.57 -15.38 -30.29
CA THR A 1 19.68 -15.12 -29.35
C THR A 1 19.21 -14.05 -28.39
N LYS A 2 18.70 -14.42 -27.21
CA LYS A 2 18.52 -13.45 -26.13
C LYS A 2 19.92 -13.17 -25.63
N GLU A 3 20.41 -11.95 -25.86
CA GLU A 3 21.59 -11.44 -25.18
C GLU A 3 21.42 -11.76 -23.70
N ALA A 4 22.35 -12.55 -23.15
CA ALA A 4 22.39 -12.77 -21.72
C ALA A 4 22.42 -11.38 -21.07
N GLU A 5 21.44 -11.07 -20.23
CA GLU A 5 21.41 -9.84 -19.46
C GLU A 5 22.81 -9.65 -18.87
N GLY A 6 23.43 -8.51 -19.18
CA GLY A 6 24.83 -8.27 -18.83
C GLY A 6 25.02 -8.52 -17.33
N ALA A 7 26.13 -9.15 -16.96
CA ALA A 7 26.48 -9.60 -15.61
C ALA A 7 26.41 -8.53 -14.49
N ASN A 8 26.08 -7.29 -14.83
CA ASN A 8 25.93 -6.16 -13.91
C ASN A 8 24.46 -5.78 -13.62
N THR A 9 23.49 -6.52 -14.17
CA THR A 9 22.06 -6.23 -13.94
C THR A 9 21.62 -6.85 -12.63
N TRP A 10 21.14 -6.00 -11.71
CA TRP A 10 20.60 -6.45 -10.43
C TRP A 10 19.10 -6.65 -10.53
N HIS A 11 18.63 -7.79 -10.03
CA HIS A 11 17.22 -8.09 -9.91
C HIS A 11 16.79 -8.10 -8.45
N THR A 12 15.54 -7.77 -8.21
CA THR A 12 14.93 -7.74 -6.88
C THR A 12 13.90 -8.85 -6.76
N TYR A 13 13.98 -9.59 -5.66
CA TYR A 13 12.95 -10.55 -5.28
C TYR A 13 12.20 -10.01 -4.07
N GLU A 14 10.88 -10.00 -4.16
CA GLU A 14 10.00 -9.84 -3.01
C GLU A 14 9.23 -11.13 -2.83
N ILE A 15 9.50 -11.82 -1.72
CA ILE A 15 8.91 -13.13 -1.41
C ILE A 15 8.08 -12.98 -0.15
N THR A 16 6.78 -13.26 -0.24
CA THR A 16 5.88 -13.30 0.90
C THR A 16 5.39 -14.72 1.09
N CYS A 17 5.67 -15.29 2.26
CA CYS A 17 5.10 -16.55 2.72
C CYS A 17 4.12 -16.21 3.85
N LEU A 18 2.82 -16.32 3.58
CA LEU A 18 1.77 -16.00 4.54
C LEU A 18 0.79 -17.17 4.67
N GLY A 19 0.81 -17.83 5.82
CA GLY A 19 -0.01 -19.01 6.06
C GLY A 19 0.23 -20.08 4.98
N GLY A 20 -0.76 -20.33 4.13
CA GLY A 20 -0.71 -21.33 3.04
C GLY A 20 -0.45 -20.77 1.66
N ARG A 21 -0.15 -19.47 1.58
CA ARG A 21 0.07 -18.75 0.33
C ARG A 21 1.52 -18.31 0.24
N ILE A 22 2.11 -18.49 -0.94
CA ILE A 22 3.45 -18.05 -1.28
C ILE A 22 3.33 -17.18 -2.53
N SER A 23 3.76 -15.92 -2.43
CA SER A 23 3.87 -15.02 -3.57
C SER A 23 5.30 -14.60 -3.81
N ILE A 24 5.72 -14.58 -5.07
CA ILE A 24 7.06 -14.16 -5.50
C ILE A 24 6.91 -13.08 -6.56
N ARG A 25 7.49 -11.91 -6.30
CA ARG A 25 7.70 -10.86 -7.29
C ARG A 25 9.15 -10.81 -7.70
N LEU A 26 9.39 -10.69 -9.00
CA LEU A 26 10.69 -10.41 -9.60
C LEU A 26 10.59 -9.04 -10.25
N ASP A 27 11.41 -8.09 -9.82
CA ASP A 27 11.41 -6.70 -10.30
C ASP A 27 10.03 -6.06 -10.24
N GLY A 28 9.35 -6.25 -9.11
CA GLY A 28 7.99 -5.74 -8.86
C GLY A 28 6.87 -6.56 -9.51
N VAL A 29 7.18 -7.42 -10.49
CA VAL A 29 6.17 -8.21 -11.22
C VAL A 29 5.88 -9.52 -10.49
N LEU A 30 4.61 -9.77 -10.13
CA LEU A 30 4.18 -11.05 -9.54
C LEU A 30 4.28 -12.18 -10.56
N ASN A 31 5.26 -13.05 -10.33
CA ASN A 31 5.52 -14.22 -11.15
C ASN A 31 4.84 -15.46 -10.57
N ILE A 32 4.80 -15.59 -9.24
CA ILE A 32 4.20 -16.75 -8.56
C ILE A 32 3.19 -16.27 -7.53
N ASP A 33 2.00 -16.87 -7.54
CA ASP A 33 0.97 -16.73 -6.52
C ASP A 33 0.34 -18.09 -6.24
N ALA A 34 1.00 -18.86 -5.39
CA ALA A 34 0.61 -20.21 -5.04
C ALA A 34 -0.19 -20.19 -3.74
N ASP A 35 -1.41 -20.70 -3.75
CA ASP A 35 -2.31 -20.75 -2.59
C ASP A 35 -2.77 -22.20 -2.39
N GLU A 36 -2.58 -22.73 -1.18
CA GLU A 36 -3.02 -24.09 -0.84
C GLU A 36 -4.51 -24.33 -1.02
N LYS A 37 -5.34 -23.28 -0.93
CA LYS A 37 -6.78 -23.36 -1.20
C LYS A 37 -7.04 -23.73 -2.66
N LYS A 38 -6.17 -23.30 -3.57
CA LYS A 38 -6.20 -23.59 -5.01
C LYS A 38 -5.39 -24.82 -5.39
N ASN A 39 -4.34 -25.15 -4.63
CA ASN A 39 -3.48 -26.30 -4.85
C ASN A 39 -3.29 -27.11 -3.55
N LYS A 40 -4.13 -28.12 -3.36
CA LYS A 40 -4.12 -28.98 -2.17
C LYS A 40 -2.80 -29.72 -1.93
N LYS A 41 -1.95 -29.90 -2.96
CA LYS A 41 -0.60 -30.49 -2.79
C LYS A 41 0.32 -29.63 -1.93
N MET A 42 -0.03 -28.36 -1.70
CA MET A 42 0.72 -27.46 -0.82
C MET A 42 0.41 -27.67 0.66
N SER A 43 -0.75 -28.24 1.01
CA SER A 43 -1.16 -28.33 2.42
C SER A 43 -0.24 -29.21 3.27
N SER A 44 0.47 -30.16 2.66
CA SER A 44 1.44 -31.02 3.35
C SER A 44 2.86 -30.43 3.39
N ARG A 45 3.09 -29.23 2.85
CA ARG A 45 4.43 -28.61 2.82
C ARG A 45 4.75 -27.98 4.18
N PRO A 46 6.02 -28.05 4.64
CA PRO A 46 6.42 -27.40 5.88
C PRO A 46 6.11 -25.90 5.88
N ARG A 47 5.68 -25.38 7.04
CA ARG A 47 5.35 -23.95 7.23
C ARG A 47 6.47 -23.13 7.85
N ALA A 48 7.55 -23.79 8.28
CA ALA A 48 8.71 -23.17 8.90
C ALA A 48 9.98 -23.87 8.42
N GLY A 49 11.06 -23.10 8.31
CA GLY A 49 12.37 -23.56 7.87
C GLY A 49 13.34 -22.38 7.79
N PHE A 50 14.60 -22.67 7.47
CA PHE A 50 15.62 -21.65 7.24
C PHE A 50 15.50 -21.04 5.83
N ILE A 51 15.94 -19.78 5.67
CA ILE A 51 16.21 -19.19 4.36
C ILE A 51 17.62 -19.61 3.95
N GLY A 52 17.75 -20.32 2.84
CA GLY A 52 19.03 -20.72 2.26
C GLY A 52 19.34 -19.94 0.99
N LEU A 53 20.60 -19.54 0.83
CA LEU A 53 21.14 -19.03 -0.44
C LEU A 53 21.95 -20.17 -1.06
N GLN A 54 21.61 -20.53 -2.29
CA GLN A 54 22.29 -21.60 -3.00
C GLN A 54 23.43 -21.01 -3.84
N ASP A 55 24.61 -21.60 -3.76
CA ASP A 55 25.68 -21.29 -4.72
C ASP A 55 25.41 -21.98 -6.08
N TYR A 56 26.21 -21.64 -7.08
CA TYR A 56 26.15 -22.19 -8.43
C TYR A 56 26.50 -23.70 -8.48
N HIS A 57 25.71 -24.48 -9.22
CA HIS A 57 25.87 -25.94 -9.34
C HIS A 57 26.18 -26.38 -10.79
N SER A 58 27.23 -25.81 -11.39
CA SER A 58 27.78 -26.26 -12.69
C SER A 58 29.27 -25.87 -12.82
N SER A 59 29.88 -25.86 -14.02
CA SER A 59 31.33 -25.85 -14.22
C SER A 59 32.02 -24.48 -14.10
N LYS A 60 31.34 -23.38 -14.42
CA LYS A 60 31.86 -22.00 -14.27
C LYS A 60 30.74 -20.99 -14.00
N GLY A 61 30.82 -20.28 -12.88
CA GLY A 61 29.87 -19.23 -12.51
C GLY A 61 30.04 -18.80 -11.06
N TRP A 62 29.44 -17.68 -10.70
CA TRP A 62 29.29 -17.19 -9.33
C TRP A 62 27.95 -16.45 -9.24
N VAL A 63 27.43 -16.32 -8.02
CA VAL A 63 26.20 -15.57 -7.74
C VAL A 63 26.45 -14.63 -6.57
N GLU A 64 25.89 -13.43 -6.63
CA GLU A 64 25.96 -12.46 -5.55
C GLU A 64 24.56 -12.17 -5.01
N TYR A 65 24.45 -12.11 -3.69
CA TYR A 65 23.23 -11.70 -3.00
C TYR A 65 23.53 -10.50 -2.11
N ARG A 66 22.71 -9.46 -2.17
CA ARG A 66 22.85 -8.26 -1.33
C ARG A 66 21.49 -7.75 -0.89
N ASN A 67 21.49 -6.90 0.14
CA ASN A 67 20.27 -6.28 0.69
C ASN A 67 19.20 -7.28 1.15
N ILE A 68 19.62 -8.40 1.72
CA ILE A 68 18.72 -9.42 2.27
C ILE A 68 18.13 -8.88 3.57
N ARG A 69 16.81 -8.76 3.59
CA ARG A 69 16.03 -8.22 4.71
C ARG A 69 14.82 -9.12 4.93
N ILE A 70 14.36 -9.20 6.18
CA ILE A 70 13.20 -10.02 6.54
C ILE A 70 12.26 -9.22 7.43
N GLN A 71 10.96 -9.35 7.17
CA GLN A 71 9.90 -8.88 8.05
C GLN A 71 9.08 -10.11 8.46
N PRO A 72 9.19 -10.57 9.73
CA PRO A 72 8.34 -11.64 10.22
C PRO A 72 6.87 -11.20 10.16
N LEU A 73 6.01 -12.05 9.60
CA LEU A 73 4.58 -11.80 9.47
C LEU A 73 3.78 -12.65 10.47
N GLN A 74 2.70 -12.11 10.98
CA GLN A 74 1.66 -12.84 11.70
C GLN A 74 0.73 -13.55 10.69
N PRO A 75 -0.14 -14.49 11.13
CA PRO A 75 -1.01 -15.27 10.25
C PRO A 75 -1.96 -14.47 9.36
N ASP A 76 -2.24 -13.22 9.73
CA ASP A 76 -3.07 -12.26 8.97
C ASP A 76 -2.27 -11.40 7.99
N GLY A 77 -0.93 -11.46 8.01
CA GLY A 77 -0.05 -10.67 7.16
C GLY A 77 0.48 -9.41 7.83
N VAL A 78 0.02 -9.11 9.05
CA VAL A 78 0.50 -7.97 9.82
C VAL A 78 1.82 -8.36 10.49
N PRO A 79 2.88 -7.55 10.39
CA PRO A 79 4.13 -7.83 11.10
C PRO A 79 3.92 -7.85 12.62
N ALA A 80 4.80 -8.54 13.35
CA ALA A 80 4.78 -8.48 14.81
C ALA A 80 5.01 -7.04 15.31
N GLY A 81 4.30 -6.63 16.37
CA GLY A 81 4.53 -5.34 17.05
C GLY A 81 3.61 -4.19 16.63
N PHE A 82 2.56 -4.45 15.83
CA PHE A 82 1.53 -3.45 15.55
C PHE A 82 0.58 -3.28 16.74
N GLU A 83 0.35 -2.02 17.11
CA GLU A 83 -0.67 -1.63 18.08
C GLU A 83 -2.00 -1.40 17.36
N ALA A 84 -3.09 -1.99 17.86
CA ALA A 84 -4.41 -1.80 17.29
C ALA A 84 -4.94 -0.38 17.59
N LEU A 85 -5.09 0.45 16.55
CA LEU A 85 -5.71 1.76 16.68
C LEU A 85 -7.24 1.72 16.56
N SER A 86 -7.82 0.61 16.08
CA SER A 86 -9.26 0.47 15.78
C SER A 86 -10.06 -0.30 16.84
N SER A 87 -9.53 -0.46 18.06
CA SER A 87 -10.13 -1.36 19.05
C SER A 87 -11.29 -0.75 19.86
N ASP A 88 -11.44 0.57 19.87
CA ASP A 88 -12.59 1.27 20.45
C ASP A 88 -12.81 2.67 19.82
N ASP A 89 -13.91 3.33 20.19
CA ASP A 89 -14.26 4.69 19.74
C ASP A 89 -13.37 5.77 20.39
N LYS A 90 -12.34 5.38 21.16
CA LYS A 90 -11.45 6.29 21.89
C LYS A 90 -10.16 6.49 21.11
N GLY A 91 -9.48 7.60 21.38
CA GLY A 91 -8.21 7.90 20.71
C GLY A 91 -8.38 8.43 19.29
N TRP A 92 -9.61 8.75 18.87
CA TRP A 92 -9.93 9.37 17.59
C TRP A 92 -10.86 10.56 17.77
N ARG A 93 -10.71 11.55 16.89
CA ARG A 93 -11.59 12.72 16.86
C ARG A 93 -11.72 13.28 15.46
N LYS A 94 -12.85 13.95 15.22
CA LYS A 94 -13.11 14.64 13.95
C LYS A 94 -12.39 15.97 13.94
N ILE A 95 -11.82 16.34 12.78
CA ILE A 95 -11.27 17.67 12.53
C ILE A 95 -11.98 18.34 11.37
N ARG A 96 -12.06 19.68 11.45
CA ARG A 96 -12.53 20.52 10.36
C ARG A 96 -11.38 20.82 9.41
N THR A 97 -11.58 20.54 8.14
CA THR A 97 -10.56 20.70 7.09
C THR A 97 -11.18 21.32 5.84
N GLY A 98 -10.42 21.39 4.73
CA GLY A 98 -10.97 21.72 3.42
C GLY A 98 -12.05 20.74 2.94
N HIS A 99 -12.12 19.54 3.51
CA HIS A 99 -13.10 18.50 3.14
C HIS A 99 -14.44 18.62 3.88
N GLY A 100 -14.59 19.56 4.82
CA GLY A 100 -15.85 19.80 5.53
C GLY A 100 -15.71 19.89 7.06
N SER A 101 -16.84 19.78 7.75
CA SER A 101 -16.94 19.94 9.21
C SER A 101 -16.60 18.70 10.03
N GLY A 102 -16.21 17.59 9.39
CA GLY A 102 -15.81 16.36 10.08
C GLY A 102 -16.52 15.10 9.60
N GLY A 103 -17.60 15.22 8.81
CA GLY A 103 -18.42 14.10 8.36
C GLY A 103 -19.11 13.35 9.51
N GLN A 104 -19.81 12.28 9.14
CA GLN A 104 -20.32 11.28 10.06
C GLN A 104 -19.37 10.09 10.09
N TRP A 105 -19.06 9.61 11.29
CA TRP A 105 -18.21 8.44 11.50
C TRP A 105 -18.90 7.51 12.48
N LYS A 106 -18.97 6.23 12.13
CA LYS A 106 -19.56 5.19 12.97
C LYS A 106 -18.56 4.05 13.09
N HIS A 107 -18.40 3.55 14.30
CA HIS A 107 -17.69 2.31 14.53
C HIS A 107 -18.70 1.16 14.62
N ALA A 108 -18.59 0.18 13.73
CA ALA A 108 -19.51 -0.95 13.66
C ALA A 108 -18.77 -2.24 13.28
N GLY A 109 -18.93 -3.30 14.07
CA GLY A 109 -18.34 -4.60 13.75
C GLY A 109 -16.80 -4.59 13.61
N GLY A 110 -16.10 -3.72 14.35
CA GLY A 110 -14.65 -3.56 14.26
C GLY A 110 -14.17 -2.72 13.07
N THR A 111 -15.06 -1.97 12.44
CA THR A 111 -14.77 -1.13 11.27
C THR A 111 -15.19 0.31 11.49
N TRP A 112 -14.39 1.25 11.00
CA TRP A 112 -14.77 2.65 10.90
C TRP A 112 -15.45 2.90 9.56
N GLU A 113 -16.70 3.36 9.61
CA GLU A 113 -17.53 3.73 8.47
C GLU A 113 -17.63 5.26 8.45
N GLY A 114 -17.15 5.90 7.37
CA GLY A 114 -17.18 7.35 7.18
C GLY A 114 -18.11 7.78 6.06
N GLU A 115 -18.93 8.80 6.29
CA GLU A 115 -19.87 9.36 5.32
C GLU A 115 -19.95 10.90 5.43
N GLN A 116 -20.44 11.55 4.38
CA GLN A 116 -20.75 12.98 4.41
C GLN A 116 -21.89 13.30 5.37
N ASP A 117 -21.95 14.54 5.86
CA ASP A 117 -22.96 15.02 6.80
C ASP A 117 -23.73 16.24 6.27
N PRO A 118 -24.97 16.09 5.75
CA PRO A 118 -25.67 14.84 5.51
C PRO A 118 -25.12 14.06 4.29
N PRO A 119 -25.53 12.80 4.08
CA PRO A 119 -25.16 12.01 2.90
C PRO A 119 -25.38 12.76 1.58
N GLY A 120 -24.38 12.74 0.69
CA GLY A 120 -24.43 13.38 -0.63
C GLY A 120 -24.27 14.91 -0.64
N SER A 121 -24.04 15.55 0.51
CA SER A 121 -23.93 17.02 0.62
C SER A 121 -22.61 17.63 0.13
N GLY A 122 -21.58 16.80 -0.06
CA GLY A 122 -20.19 17.24 -0.21
C GLY A 122 -19.50 17.64 1.10
N ASN A 123 -20.22 17.70 2.23
CA ASN A 123 -19.66 18.03 3.53
C ASN A 123 -19.08 16.77 4.21
N GLY A 124 -17.85 16.44 3.89
CA GLY A 124 -17.11 15.34 4.52
C GLY A 124 -16.31 15.79 5.75
N GLY A 125 -15.19 15.11 5.94
CA GLY A 125 -14.20 15.49 6.93
C GLY A 125 -13.19 14.38 7.20
N VAL A 126 -12.36 14.61 8.20
CA VAL A 126 -11.24 13.71 8.53
C VAL A 126 -11.35 13.28 9.98
N LEU A 127 -11.20 11.98 10.21
CA LEU A 127 -11.01 11.39 11.53
C LEU A 127 -9.50 11.21 11.75
N VAL A 128 -8.98 11.73 12.85
CA VAL A 128 -7.55 11.65 13.20
C VAL A 128 -7.36 11.05 14.58
N THR A 129 -6.18 10.48 14.83
CA THR A 129 -5.79 9.99 16.14
C THR A 129 -5.60 11.14 17.13
N ASP A 130 -5.88 10.91 18.41
CA ASP A 130 -5.68 11.88 19.49
C ASP A 130 -4.20 12.10 19.82
N ARG A 131 -3.36 11.11 19.50
CA ARG A 131 -1.90 11.21 19.60
C ARG A 131 -1.28 11.45 18.23
N LYS A 132 -0.14 12.14 18.23
CA LYS A 132 0.69 12.32 17.03
C LYS A 132 1.69 11.17 16.93
N LEU A 133 1.98 10.74 15.71
CA LEU A 133 2.96 9.70 15.40
C LEU A 133 4.02 10.29 14.46
N SER A 134 5.29 9.96 14.68
CA SER A 134 6.41 10.38 13.81
C SER A 134 6.74 9.30 12.80
N ASP A 135 7.67 8.41 13.15
CA ASP A 135 8.12 7.33 12.28
C ASP A 135 7.29 6.10 12.62
N PHE A 136 6.56 5.59 11.62
CA PHE A 136 5.66 4.47 11.83
C PHE A 136 5.42 3.68 10.55
N GLU A 137 4.95 2.46 10.76
CA GLU A 137 4.32 1.64 9.73
C GLU A 137 2.85 1.47 10.12
N LEU A 138 1.96 1.68 9.17
CA LEU A 138 0.51 1.54 9.30
C LEU A 138 0.04 0.44 8.36
N VAL A 139 -0.79 -0.46 8.88
CA VAL A 139 -1.53 -1.43 8.08
C VAL A 139 -3.02 -1.17 8.32
N ILE A 140 -3.77 -0.99 7.25
CA ILE A 140 -5.21 -0.74 7.31
C ILE A 140 -5.91 -1.49 6.17
N GLU A 141 -7.04 -2.12 6.45
CA GLU A 141 -7.89 -2.69 5.42
C GLU A 141 -8.97 -1.70 4.98
N THR A 142 -9.12 -1.53 3.68
CA THR A 142 -10.10 -0.61 3.08
C THR A 142 -11.07 -1.35 2.17
N LYS A 143 -12.34 -0.96 2.19
CA LYS A 143 -13.38 -1.46 1.28
C LYS A 143 -14.26 -0.30 0.82
N PRO A 144 -13.79 0.54 -0.12
CA PRO A 144 -14.56 1.68 -0.59
C PRO A 144 -15.68 1.27 -1.57
N ASP A 145 -16.80 1.97 -1.51
CA ASP A 145 -17.82 1.94 -2.56
C ASP A 145 -17.38 2.77 -3.77
N TRP A 146 -17.87 2.40 -4.96
CA TRP A 146 -17.51 3.10 -6.19
C TRP A 146 -18.05 4.54 -6.16
N GLY A 147 -17.20 5.51 -6.50
CA GLY A 147 -17.50 6.94 -6.41
C GLY A 147 -16.84 7.65 -5.23
N VAL A 148 -16.26 6.90 -4.28
CA VAL A 148 -15.59 7.47 -3.11
C VAL A 148 -14.28 8.14 -3.49
N CYS A 149 -14.12 9.39 -3.08
CA CYS A 149 -12.86 10.15 -3.08
C CYS A 149 -12.41 10.32 -1.62
N SER A 150 -11.31 9.66 -1.24
CA SER A 150 -10.91 9.52 0.17
C SER A 150 -9.40 9.34 0.31
N GLY A 151 -8.91 9.18 1.54
CA GLY A 151 -7.50 8.97 1.77
C GLY A 151 -7.11 8.60 3.18
N ILE A 152 -5.92 8.03 3.29
CA ILE A 152 -5.26 7.74 4.56
C ILE A 152 -4.21 8.82 4.78
N PHE A 153 -4.39 9.62 5.84
CA PHE A 153 -3.61 10.83 6.06
C PHE A 153 -2.42 10.51 6.97
N LEU A 154 -1.21 10.48 6.42
CA LEU A 154 0.01 10.27 7.21
C LEU A 154 0.51 11.59 7.79
N ARG A 155 0.77 11.61 9.11
CA ARG A 155 1.22 12.78 9.88
C ARG A 155 0.32 14.01 9.72
N SER A 156 -1.00 13.79 9.68
CA SER A 156 -1.97 14.87 9.50
C SER A 156 -1.82 15.98 10.55
N THR A 157 -1.93 17.24 10.11
CA THR A 157 -2.08 18.38 11.01
C THR A 157 -3.55 18.59 11.39
N GLU A 158 -3.82 19.43 12.39
CA GLU A 158 -5.19 19.84 12.77
C GLU A 158 -6.00 20.49 11.63
N ARG A 159 -5.31 20.94 10.57
CA ARG A 159 -5.93 21.55 9.40
C ARG A 159 -6.18 20.56 8.26
N GLY A 160 -5.81 19.29 8.43
CA GLY A 160 -5.91 18.25 7.41
C GLY A 160 -4.74 18.20 6.43
N GLN A 161 -3.66 18.96 6.63
CA GLN A 161 -2.48 18.86 5.77
C GLN A 161 -1.75 17.54 6.07
N CYS A 162 -1.37 16.77 5.05
CA CYS A 162 -0.72 15.48 5.25
C CYS A 162 0.07 15.00 4.02
N TYR A 163 0.73 13.84 4.19
CA TYR A 163 1.09 12.94 3.08
C TYR A 163 -0.04 11.93 2.94
N GLN A 164 -0.90 12.10 1.95
CA GLN A 164 -2.10 11.28 1.75
C GLN A 164 -1.77 10.06 0.90
N LEU A 165 -2.17 8.87 1.34
CA LEU A 165 -2.38 7.76 0.41
C LEU A 165 -3.80 7.86 -0.12
N MET A 166 -3.96 7.95 -1.44
CA MET A 166 -5.27 8.07 -2.06
C MET A 166 -6.07 6.76 -1.88
N VAL A 167 -7.37 6.92 -1.61
CA VAL A 167 -8.39 5.87 -1.67
C VAL A 167 -9.50 6.40 -2.59
N ASP A 168 -9.10 6.80 -3.79
CA ASP A 168 -9.97 7.40 -4.79
C ASP A 168 -10.53 6.30 -5.69
N TRP A 169 -11.61 5.67 -5.24
CA TRP A 169 -12.26 4.55 -5.91
C TRP A 169 -13.32 5.03 -6.91
N HIS A 170 -12.87 5.83 -7.90
CA HIS A 170 -13.70 6.37 -8.97
C HIS A 170 -12.89 6.57 -10.27
N GLY A 171 -13.55 6.93 -11.36
CA GLY A 171 -12.89 7.25 -12.63
C GLY A 171 -11.89 8.40 -12.47
N ASN A 172 -10.72 8.26 -13.10
CA ASN A 172 -9.55 9.13 -12.91
C ASN A 172 -9.00 9.15 -11.48
N GLY A 173 -9.41 8.23 -10.60
CA GLY A 173 -8.88 8.06 -9.25
C GLY A 173 -7.59 7.21 -9.22
N ASN A 174 -7.04 7.02 -8.03
CA ASN A 174 -5.89 6.16 -7.76
C ASN A 174 -6.00 5.58 -6.33
N VAL A 175 -5.43 4.40 -6.11
CA VAL A 175 -5.32 3.81 -4.77
C VAL A 175 -3.86 3.57 -4.41
N ALA A 176 -3.47 3.95 -3.19
CA ALA A 176 -2.12 3.81 -2.63
C ALA A 176 -1.00 4.56 -3.39
N GLY A 177 -1.34 5.47 -4.30
CA GLY A 177 -0.46 6.57 -4.70
C GLY A 177 -0.44 7.66 -3.64
N ILE A 178 0.58 8.52 -3.68
CA ILE A 178 0.82 9.52 -2.64
C ILE A 178 0.44 10.91 -3.15
N TYR A 179 -0.29 11.69 -2.36
CA TYR A 179 -0.68 13.07 -2.66
C TYR A 179 -0.29 14.02 -1.51
N GLY A 180 0.20 15.20 -1.87
CA GLY A 180 0.55 16.27 -0.93
C GLY A 180 -0.65 17.12 -0.52
N GLU A 181 -1.59 16.56 0.23
CA GLU A 181 -2.83 17.23 0.67
C GLU A 181 -2.49 18.43 1.55
N GLY A 182 -2.84 19.63 1.09
CA GLY A 182 -2.48 20.89 1.75
C GLY A 182 -0.97 21.11 1.95
N THR A 183 -0.12 20.32 1.28
CA THR A 183 1.36 20.33 1.40
C THR A 183 2.06 20.56 0.05
N GLY A 184 1.37 21.21 -0.88
CA GLY A 184 1.91 21.62 -2.19
C GLY A 184 1.44 20.80 -3.38
N GLY A 185 0.52 19.84 -3.17
CA GLY A 185 -0.20 19.16 -4.25
C GLY A 185 0.66 18.33 -5.19
N PHE A 186 1.83 17.88 -4.73
CA PHE A 186 2.61 16.88 -5.47
C PHE A 186 1.84 15.56 -5.50
N ASN A 187 2.08 14.74 -6.52
CA ASN A 187 1.43 13.45 -6.64
C ASN A 187 2.39 12.38 -7.17
N VAL A 188 2.32 11.18 -6.59
CA VAL A 188 2.97 9.96 -7.06
C VAL A 188 1.88 9.02 -7.54
N ARG A 189 1.49 9.17 -8.81
CA ARG A 189 0.39 8.44 -9.46
C ARG A 189 0.90 7.66 -10.66
N ASN A 190 1.20 6.39 -10.43
CA ASN A 190 1.68 5.49 -11.46
C ASN A 190 0.56 5.01 -12.42
N TYR A 191 -0.65 4.77 -11.91
CA TYR A 191 -1.84 4.39 -12.67
C TYR A 191 -3.06 5.25 -12.30
N GLU A 192 -4.08 5.22 -13.17
CA GLU A 192 -5.40 5.79 -12.92
C GLU A 192 -6.49 4.74 -13.15
N LEU A 193 -7.59 4.86 -12.41
CA LEU A 193 -8.78 4.05 -12.60
C LEU A 193 -9.62 4.57 -13.77
N ASN A 194 -10.12 3.65 -14.59
CA ASN A 194 -11.17 3.91 -15.57
C ASN A 194 -12.56 3.73 -14.92
N ASP A 195 -13.62 4.21 -15.57
CA ASP A 195 -14.99 4.05 -15.07
C ASP A 195 -15.46 2.60 -14.97
N ASP A 196 -14.87 1.71 -15.76
CA ASP A 196 -15.09 0.26 -15.72
C ASP A 196 -14.26 -0.46 -14.64
N LYS A 197 -13.58 0.31 -13.77
CA LYS A 197 -12.72 -0.15 -12.66
C LYS A 197 -11.46 -0.90 -13.10
N THR A 198 -11.13 -0.88 -14.39
CA THR A 198 -9.79 -1.22 -14.88
C THR A 198 -8.81 -0.07 -14.64
N ILE A 199 -7.54 -0.26 -14.95
CA ILE A 199 -6.52 0.78 -14.80
C ILE A 199 -5.82 1.09 -16.13
N ARG A 200 -5.30 2.31 -16.22
CA ARG A 200 -4.43 2.80 -17.30
C ARG A 200 -3.20 3.48 -16.71
N LYS A 201 -2.20 3.75 -17.55
CA LYS A 201 -1.05 4.57 -17.13
C LYS A 201 -1.55 5.94 -16.65
N GLY A 202 -1.01 6.43 -15.53
CA GLY A 202 -1.38 7.74 -15.00
C GLY A 202 -1.09 8.86 -16.00
N ASN A 203 -2.05 9.74 -16.22
CA ASN A 203 -1.98 10.85 -17.19
C ASN A 203 -1.23 12.06 -16.62
N ASP A 204 -1.27 12.26 -15.30
CA ASP A 204 -0.54 13.34 -14.61
C ASP A 204 0.97 13.07 -14.47
N ASN A 205 1.45 12.01 -15.11
CA ASN A 205 2.80 11.51 -14.98
C ASN A 205 3.84 12.34 -15.75
N LYS A 206 3.89 13.65 -15.46
CA LYS A 206 4.93 14.58 -15.95
C LYS A 206 6.35 14.12 -15.57
N GLN A 207 6.48 13.15 -14.66
CA GLN A 207 7.72 12.62 -14.12
C GLN A 207 8.09 11.22 -14.64
N ASN A 208 7.32 10.62 -15.56
CA ASN A 208 7.55 9.25 -16.07
C ASN A 208 7.71 8.18 -14.96
N ILE A 209 6.97 8.31 -13.86
CA ILE A 209 6.83 7.33 -12.78
C ILE A 209 6.45 5.97 -13.39
N PRO A 210 7.24 4.90 -13.16
CA PRO A 210 6.96 3.58 -13.70
C PRO A 210 5.69 2.99 -13.11
N LEU A 211 5.05 2.10 -13.87
CA LEU A 211 3.97 1.28 -13.32
C LEU A 211 4.55 0.29 -12.32
N PRO A 212 3.92 0.09 -11.14
CA PRO A 212 4.39 -0.86 -10.14
C PRO A 212 4.22 -2.32 -10.58
N PHE A 213 3.33 -2.55 -11.56
CA PHE A 213 3.04 -3.85 -12.16
C PHE A 213 2.38 -3.66 -13.52
N ALA A 214 2.29 -4.73 -14.33
CA ALA A 214 1.60 -4.67 -15.61
C ALA A 214 0.11 -4.36 -15.43
N LEU A 215 -0.47 -3.48 -16.25
CA LEU A 215 -1.89 -3.07 -16.10
C LEU A 215 -2.87 -4.26 -16.06
N ALA A 216 -2.56 -5.33 -16.80
CA ALA A 216 -3.35 -6.56 -16.82
C ALA A 216 -3.37 -7.32 -15.47
N ASP A 217 -2.37 -7.09 -14.61
CA ASP A 217 -2.26 -7.70 -13.29
C ASP A 217 -3.12 -7.01 -12.23
N TRP A 218 -3.86 -5.95 -12.59
CA TRP A 218 -4.73 -5.24 -11.65
C TRP A 218 -5.69 -6.16 -10.87
N LYS A 219 -6.26 -7.16 -11.54
CA LYS A 219 -7.15 -8.15 -10.89
C LYS A 219 -6.42 -9.09 -9.92
N LYS A 220 -5.08 -9.16 -9.96
CA LYS A 220 -4.24 -9.87 -8.98
C LYS A 220 -3.87 -8.97 -7.80
N VAL A 221 -3.92 -7.65 -7.99
CA VAL A 221 -3.56 -6.64 -7.00
C VAL A 221 -4.78 -6.26 -6.17
N TRP A 222 -5.91 -5.93 -6.81
CA TRP A 222 -7.14 -5.49 -6.17
C TRP A 222 -8.19 -6.60 -6.06
N ARG A 223 -8.77 -6.71 -4.87
CA ARG A 223 -9.87 -7.63 -4.54
C ARG A 223 -11.19 -6.86 -4.61
N PHE A 224 -11.87 -6.98 -5.74
CA PHE A 224 -13.14 -6.28 -5.97
C PHE A 224 -14.22 -6.70 -4.97
N GLY A 225 -14.89 -5.72 -4.35
CA GLY A 225 -15.97 -5.94 -3.39
C GLY A 225 -15.52 -6.54 -2.05
N GLN A 226 -14.21 -6.63 -1.81
CA GLN A 226 -13.61 -7.16 -0.59
C GLN A 226 -12.75 -6.10 0.09
N TYR A 227 -12.35 -6.37 1.33
CA TYR A 227 -11.30 -5.61 1.99
C TYR A 227 -9.96 -5.79 1.26
N ASN A 228 -9.24 -4.68 1.12
CA ASN A 228 -7.91 -4.60 0.54
C ASN A 228 -6.98 -3.96 1.57
N GLU A 229 -5.89 -4.64 1.87
CA GLU A 229 -4.85 -4.12 2.74
C GLU A 229 -4.12 -2.97 2.02
N VAL A 230 -4.08 -1.81 2.66
CA VAL A 230 -3.18 -0.71 2.33
C VAL A 230 -2.19 -0.59 3.47
N ARG A 231 -0.91 -0.69 3.14
CA ARG A 231 0.19 -0.52 4.09
C ARG A 231 1.00 0.70 3.73
N ALA A 232 1.41 1.47 4.73
CA ALA A 232 2.26 2.64 4.55
C ALA A 232 3.40 2.62 5.55
N ARG A 233 4.60 3.03 5.13
CA ARG A 233 5.72 3.32 6.02
C ARG A 233 6.16 4.75 5.77
N ILE A 234 6.28 5.55 6.83
CA ILE A 234 6.79 6.91 6.77
C ILE A 234 7.88 7.09 7.83
N THR A 235 9.06 7.54 7.38
CA THR A 235 10.25 7.72 8.22
C THR A 235 10.95 9.03 7.90
N SER A 236 11.74 9.55 8.84
CA SER A 236 12.53 10.79 8.66
C SER A 236 11.68 12.06 8.45
N ASN A 237 12.31 13.24 8.47
CA ASN A 237 11.67 14.50 8.06
C ASN A 237 12.74 15.48 7.53
N PRO A 238 12.88 15.73 6.22
CA PRO A 238 11.97 15.38 5.11
C PRO A 238 11.69 13.87 4.99
N PRO A 239 10.45 13.46 4.69
CA PRO A 239 10.09 12.05 4.81
C PRO A 239 10.45 11.23 3.59
N THR A 240 10.71 9.95 3.86
CA THR A 240 10.54 8.87 2.89
C THR A 240 9.22 8.18 3.18
N VAL A 241 8.41 7.95 2.14
CA VAL A 241 7.11 7.28 2.22
C VAL A 241 7.08 6.12 1.23
N ASP A 242 6.77 4.92 1.72
CA ASP A 242 6.47 3.75 0.90
C ASP A 242 5.03 3.30 1.13
N ALA A 243 4.35 2.89 0.07
CA ALA A 243 2.99 2.36 0.14
C ALA A 243 2.87 1.02 -0.59
N TRP A 244 2.11 0.09 0.01
CA TRP A 244 1.77 -1.20 -0.57
C TRP A 244 0.25 -1.41 -0.61
N LEU A 245 -0.21 -2.18 -1.59
CA LEU A 245 -1.59 -2.62 -1.75
C LEU A 245 -1.63 -4.14 -1.88
N ASN A 246 -2.24 -4.84 -0.92
CA ASN A 246 -2.24 -6.30 -0.83
C ASN A 246 -0.84 -6.92 -1.03
N GLY A 247 0.16 -6.32 -0.39
CA GLY A 247 1.57 -6.71 -0.48
C GLY A 247 2.28 -6.29 -1.77
N TRP A 248 1.65 -5.67 -2.75
CA TRP A 248 2.35 -5.10 -3.90
C TRP A 248 2.87 -3.71 -3.55
N HIS A 249 4.17 -3.44 -3.72
CA HIS A 249 4.70 -2.08 -3.58
C HIS A 249 4.16 -1.20 -4.72
N ILE A 250 3.50 -0.09 -4.36
CA ILE A 250 2.77 0.77 -5.30
C ILE A 250 3.52 2.07 -5.55
N SER A 251 3.93 2.72 -4.49
CA SER A 251 4.52 4.05 -4.58
C SER A 251 5.63 4.23 -3.56
N HIS A 252 6.62 4.99 -3.99
CA HIS A 252 7.74 5.44 -3.20
C HIS A 252 7.90 6.95 -3.43
N PHE A 253 8.11 7.68 -2.35
CA PHE A 253 8.28 9.12 -2.37
C PHE A 253 9.37 9.51 -1.38
N GLU A 254 10.35 10.27 -1.87
CA GLU A 254 11.31 10.97 -1.03
C GLU A 254 11.09 12.46 -1.20
N ASP A 255 10.89 13.14 -0.07
CA ASP A 255 10.81 14.59 -0.05
C ASP A 255 12.19 15.17 0.22
N ASP A 256 12.49 16.32 -0.38
CA ASP A 256 13.64 17.15 -0.03
C ASP A 256 13.24 18.28 0.93
N LYS A 257 11.94 18.45 1.18
CA LYS A 257 11.37 19.54 1.96
C LYS A 257 10.69 19.04 3.21
N LYS A 258 10.92 19.74 4.32
CA LYS A 258 10.12 19.61 5.53
C LYS A 258 8.82 20.38 5.36
N ARG A 259 7.74 19.68 4.99
CA ARG A 259 6.43 20.30 4.70
C ARG A 259 5.52 20.44 5.91
N ILE A 260 5.57 19.44 6.79
CA ILE A 260 4.77 19.33 8.02
C ILE A 260 5.68 18.87 9.17
N PRO A 261 5.28 19.08 10.45
CA PRO A 261 6.12 18.90 11.63
C PRO A 261 6.89 17.58 11.72
#